data_AF-A0A2K6TXF4-F1
#
_entry.id   AF-A0A2K6TXF4-F1
#
_cell.length_a   1.000
_cell.length_b   1.000
_cell.length_c   1.000
_cell.angle_alpha   90.00
_cell.angle_beta   90.00
_cell.angle_gamma   90.00
#
_symmetry.space_group_name_H-M   'P 1'
#
loop_
_entity.id
_entity.type
_entity.pdbx_description
1 polymer ?
#
loop_
_entity_poly.entity_id
_entity_poly.type
_entity_poly.pdbx_seq_one_letter_code
_entity_poly.pdbx_strand_id
1 'polypeptide(L)'
;MASRGRKRKAEAAVVKLANGGEGVEEATIVIEHCQALRLEAPELPVKVNPAKPRRGSFEVTLLRPDGSSAELWTGIKKGPPRKLKFPEPQEVVEELKKYLS
;
A
#
# COMPACT_ATOMS: atom_id res chain seq x y z
N MET A 1 -31.04 -32.27 -3.77
CA MET A 1 -30.37 -31.96 -5.05
C MET A 1 -29.42 -30.80 -4.85
N ALA A 2 -28.21 -30.88 -5.39
CA ALA A 2 -27.08 -29.98 -5.12
C ALA A 2 -27.01 -28.80 -6.09
N SER A 3 -26.33 -27.72 -5.69
CA SER A 3 -25.57 -26.87 -6.61
C SER A 3 -24.36 -26.25 -5.91
N ARG A 4 -23.20 -26.88 -6.15
CA ARG A 4 -21.86 -26.45 -5.73
C ARG A 4 -21.40 -25.29 -6.60
N GLY A 5 -21.29 -24.09 -6.03
CA GLY A 5 -20.74 -22.91 -6.69
C GLY A 5 -19.21 -22.94 -6.76
N ARG A 6 -18.67 -22.89 -7.98
CA ARG A 6 -17.26 -23.12 -8.35
C ARG A 6 -16.34 -21.98 -7.88
N LYS A 7 -15.25 -22.34 -7.19
CA LYS A 7 -14.02 -21.52 -7.03
C LYS A 7 -13.48 -21.14 -8.41
N ARG A 8 -13.17 -19.86 -8.64
CA ARG A 8 -12.27 -19.44 -9.73
C ARG A 8 -11.09 -18.68 -9.14
N LYS A 9 -9.93 -19.32 -9.27
CA LYS A 9 -8.58 -18.79 -9.08
C LYS A 9 -8.18 -18.16 -10.43
N ALA A 10 -7.64 -16.95 -10.45
CA ALA A 10 -6.96 -16.40 -11.62
C ALA A 10 -5.77 -15.57 -11.15
N GLU A 11 -4.58 -16.12 -11.41
CA GLU A 11 -3.32 -15.40 -11.48
C GLU A 11 -3.31 -14.51 -12.74
N ALA A 12 -2.69 -13.34 -12.65
CA ALA A 12 -2.05 -12.71 -13.80
C ALA A 12 -0.94 -11.80 -13.28
N ALA A 13 0.28 -12.07 -13.74
CA ALA A 13 1.50 -11.38 -13.40
C ALA A 13 1.93 -10.39 -14.51
N VAL A 14 2.76 -9.44 -14.10
CA VAL A 14 3.75 -8.63 -14.87
C VAL A 14 3.21 -7.62 -15.89
N VAL A 15 3.53 -6.33 -15.70
CA VAL A 15 4.36 -5.54 -16.64
C VAL A 15 5.17 -4.47 -15.88
N LYS A 16 6.46 -4.43 -16.19
CA LYS A 16 7.50 -3.48 -15.77
C LYS A 16 7.53 -2.35 -16.79
N LEU A 17 7.59 -1.07 -16.39
CA LEU A 17 7.96 0.01 -17.31
C LEU A 17 8.92 0.98 -16.63
N ALA A 18 10.00 1.24 -17.35
CA ALA A 18 11.15 2.03 -16.96
C ALA A 18 11.13 3.40 -17.65
N ASN A 19 11.47 4.41 -16.86
CA ASN A 19 12.31 5.58 -17.12
C ASN A 19 11.92 6.69 -18.11
N GLY A 20 12.00 7.93 -17.61
CA GLY A 20 12.69 9.05 -18.27
C GLY A 20 11.83 10.09 -19.02
N GLY A 21 11.74 11.31 -18.48
CA GLY A 21 11.26 12.49 -19.21
C GLY A 21 11.28 13.75 -18.34
N GLU A 22 12.13 14.72 -18.69
CA GLU A 22 12.21 16.05 -18.09
C GLU A 22 11.02 16.94 -18.50
N GLY A 23 10.48 17.67 -17.53
CA GLY A 23 10.13 19.09 -17.70
C GLY A 23 8.86 19.44 -18.46
N VAL A 24 7.74 18.78 -18.19
CA VAL A 24 6.41 19.37 -18.34
C VAL A 24 5.90 19.61 -16.92
N GLU A 25 5.28 20.74 -16.61
CA GLU A 25 4.45 20.83 -15.39
C GLU A 25 3.24 19.91 -15.60
N GLU A 26 3.52 18.63 -15.41
CA GLU A 26 2.63 17.52 -15.60
C GLU A 26 1.79 17.41 -14.34
N ALA A 27 0.48 17.28 -14.52
CA ALA A 27 -0.45 17.15 -13.42
C ALA A 27 0.00 16.01 -12.49
N THR A 28 0.33 16.37 -11.25
CA THR A 28 0.88 15.43 -10.27
C THR A 28 -0.22 14.95 -9.34
N ILE A 29 -0.33 13.64 -9.16
CA ILE A 29 -1.29 13.04 -8.22
C ILE A 29 -0.64 13.02 -6.84
N VAL A 30 -1.24 13.71 -5.87
CA VAL A 30 -0.80 13.70 -4.47
C VAL A 30 -1.68 12.77 -3.65
N ILE A 31 -1.04 11.82 -2.97
CA ILE A 31 -1.66 10.98 -1.95
C ILE A 31 -0.94 11.29 -0.65
N GLU A 32 -1.63 11.95 0.28
CA GLU A 32 -1.03 12.46 1.53
C GLU A 32 -0.31 11.37 2.32
N HIS A 33 -0.93 10.19 2.46
CA HIS A 33 -0.30 9.03 3.11
C HIS A 33 1.03 8.61 2.47
N CYS A 34 1.13 8.68 1.14
CA CYS A 34 2.36 8.33 0.44
C CYS A 34 3.41 9.44 0.57
N GLN A 35 2.98 10.70 0.60
CA GLN A 35 3.88 11.83 0.77
C GLN A 35 4.55 11.82 2.14
N ALA A 36 3.79 11.57 3.21
CA ALA A 36 4.34 11.48 4.56
C ALA A 36 5.43 10.41 4.68
N LEU A 37 5.20 9.23 4.09
CA LEU A 37 6.19 8.14 4.08
C LEU A 37 7.44 8.48 3.26
N ARG A 38 7.28 9.18 2.12
CA ARG A 38 8.41 9.63 1.29
C ARG A 38 9.25 10.70 1.96
N LEU A 39 8.61 11.60 2.73
CA LEU A 39 9.32 12.63 3.48
C LEU A 39 10.08 12.03 4.67
N GLU A 40 9.49 11.07 5.36
CA GLU A 40 10.15 10.40 6.49
C GLU A 40 11.30 9.51 6.04
N ALA A 41 11.12 8.73 4.97
CA ALA A 41 12.13 7.81 4.47
C ALA A 41 12.33 7.98 2.95
N PRO A 42 13.08 9.02 2.51
CA PRO A 42 13.31 9.31 1.09
C PRO A 42 14.00 8.17 0.34
N GLU A 43 14.85 7.41 1.04
CA GLU A 43 15.60 6.28 0.49
C GLU A 43 14.71 5.04 0.24
N LEU A 44 13.51 4.99 0.83
CA LEU A 44 12.60 3.85 0.67
C LEU A 44 11.59 4.08 -0.46
N PRO A 45 11.60 3.25 -1.52
CA PRO A 45 10.66 3.41 -2.62
C PRO A 45 9.23 3.07 -2.19
N VAL A 46 8.35 4.08 -2.21
CA VAL A 46 6.92 3.91 -1.92
C VAL A 46 6.18 3.46 -3.19
N LYS A 47 5.69 2.22 -3.18
CA LYS A 47 4.85 1.65 -4.24
C LYS A 47 3.38 1.75 -3.86
N VAL A 48 2.56 2.33 -4.75
CA VAL A 48 1.12 2.45 -4.53
C VAL A 48 0.41 1.32 -5.28
N ASN A 49 -0.27 0.44 -4.54
CA ASN A 49 -1.12 -0.64 -5.08
C ASN A 49 -0.48 -1.43 -6.25
N PRO A 50 0.65 -2.12 -6.03
CA PRO A 50 1.31 -2.90 -7.09
C PRO A 50 0.43 -4.02 -7.67
N ALA A 51 -0.61 -4.42 -6.93
CA ALA A 51 -1.67 -5.31 -7.36
C ALA A 51 -3.04 -4.69 -7.05
N LYS A 52 -4.12 -5.30 -7.56
CA LYS A 52 -5.49 -4.84 -7.31
C LYS A 52 -5.75 -4.69 -5.79
N PRO A 53 -6.02 -3.47 -5.30
CA PRO A 53 -6.18 -3.24 -3.87
C PRO A 53 -7.40 -3.96 -3.32
N ARG A 54 -7.34 -4.32 -2.04
CA ARG A 54 -8.44 -5.00 -1.36
C ARG A 54 -9.63 -4.05 -1.23
N ARG A 55 -10.84 -4.56 -1.52
CA ARG A 55 -12.06 -3.75 -1.39
C ARG A 55 -12.34 -3.44 0.09
N GLY A 56 -12.44 -2.16 0.42
CA GLY A 56 -12.96 -1.69 1.71
C GLY A 56 -12.00 -1.81 2.88
N SER A 57 -10.69 -1.81 2.63
CA SER A 57 -9.66 -1.67 3.65
C SER A 57 -8.47 -0.86 3.10
N PHE A 58 -7.69 -0.29 4.01
CA PHE A 58 -6.42 0.38 3.71
C PHE A 58 -5.31 -0.41 4.38
N GLU A 59 -4.30 -0.78 3.62
CA GLU A 59 -3.22 -1.64 4.08
C GLU A 59 -1.89 -0.95 3.77
N VAL A 60 -0.99 -0.96 4.75
CA VAL A 60 0.39 -0.48 4.57
C VAL A 60 1.33 -1.55 5.09
N THR A 61 2.25 -1.97 4.24
CA THR A 61 3.20 -3.04 4.54
C THR A 61 4.60 -2.58 4.16
N LEU A 62 5.54 -2.71 5.08
CA LEU A 62 6.97 -2.57 4.81
C LEU A 62 7.50 -3.90 4.29
N LEU A 63 8.07 -3.90 3.10
CA LEU A 63 8.73 -5.06 2.51
C LEU A 63 10.24 -4.89 2.65
N ARG A 64 10.92 -5.90 3.21
CA ARG A 64 12.37 -5.87 3.40
C ARG A 64 13.09 -6.70 2.34
N PRO A 65 14.37 -6.40 2.04
CA PRO A 65 15.15 -7.15 1.05
C PRO A 65 15.38 -8.63 1.42
N ASP A 66 15.34 -8.95 2.72
CA ASP A 66 15.45 -10.32 3.25
C ASP A 66 14.20 -11.20 2.98
N GLY A 67 13.18 -10.64 2.32
CA GLY A 67 11.91 -11.31 2.03
C GLY A 67 10.91 -11.26 3.18
N SER A 68 11.27 -10.67 4.31
CA SER A 68 10.35 -10.43 5.42
C SER A 68 9.45 -9.22 5.16
N SER A 69 8.31 -9.17 5.84
CA SER A 69 7.36 -8.06 5.76
C SER A 69 6.86 -7.67 7.15
N ALA A 70 6.67 -6.37 7.37
CA ALA A 70 6.02 -5.84 8.58
C ALA A 70 4.72 -5.11 8.22
N GLU A 71 3.66 -5.38 8.98
CA GLU A 71 2.37 -4.70 8.88
C GLU A 71 2.49 -3.36 9.63
N LEU A 72 2.52 -2.24 8.88
CA LEU A 72 2.50 -0.89 9.47
C LEU A 72 1.06 -0.46 9.81
N TRP A 73 0.09 -0.89 8.98
CA TRP A 73 -1.32 -0.67 9.25
C TRP A 73 -2.19 -1.68 8.51
N THR A 74 -3.25 -2.15 9.19
CA THR A 74 -4.35 -2.88 8.55
C THR A 74 -5.71 -2.30 8.93
N GLY A 75 -6.48 -1.93 7.92
CA GLY A 75 -7.88 -1.54 8.07
C GLY A 75 -8.83 -2.74 8.19
N ILE A 76 -8.37 -3.97 7.98
CA ILE A 76 -9.20 -5.18 8.06
C ILE A 76 -9.71 -5.39 9.49
N LYS A 77 -8.82 -5.22 10.47
CA LYS A 77 -9.08 -5.52 11.89
C LYS A 77 -9.87 -4.42 12.60
N LYS A 78 -10.05 -3.25 11.97
CA LYS A 78 -10.67 -2.05 12.58
C LYS A 78 -12.22 -2.06 12.56
N GLY A 79 -12.83 -3.13 12.04
CA GLY A 79 -14.27 -3.33 12.09
C GLY A 79 -15.10 -2.34 11.25
N PRO A 80 -16.43 -2.35 11.40
CA PRO A 80 -17.34 -1.38 10.81
C PRO A 80 -17.55 -0.25 11.83
N PRO A 81 -16.75 0.82 11.81
CA PRO A 81 -16.98 1.96 10.90
C PRO A 81 -15.82 2.21 9.91
N ARG A 82 -16.15 2.68 8.71
CA ARG A 82 -15.15 2.90 7.63
C ARG A 82 -14.06 3.89 8.03
N LYS A 83 -14.40 4.93 8.80
CA LYS A 83 -13.45 5.96 9.24
C LYS A 83 -12.25 5.35 9.99
N LEU A 84 -12.48 4.32 10.80
CA LEU A 84 -11.41 3.67 11.57
C LEU A 84 -10.46 2.81 10.73
N LYS A 85 -10.82 2.51 9.48
CA LYS A 85 -9.97 1.72 8.58
C LYS A 85 -8.89 2.53 7.89
N PHE A 86 -9.02 3.86 7.90
CA PHE A 86 -8.08 4.80 7.30
C PHE A 86 -7.36 5.51 8.44
N PRO A 87 -6.04 5.32 8.57
CA PRO A 87 -5.25 5.96 9.62
C PRO A 87 -5.01 7.43 9.28
N GLU A 88 -4.60 8.23 10.26
CA GLU A 88 -3.90 9.48 9.97
C GLU A 88 -2.49 9.19 9.40
N PRO A 89 -1.95 10.03 8.50
CA PRO A 89 -0.62 9.80 7.91
C PRO A 89 0.49 9.62 8.95
N GLN A 90 0.42 10.38 10.05
CA GLN A 90 1.41 10.35 11.13
C GLN A 90 1.43 9.01 11.87
N GLU A 91 0.28 8.35 12.06
CA GLU A 91 0.21 7.04 12.73
C GLU A 91 1.04 5.98 11.98
N VAL A 92 1.00 6.01 10.65
CA VAL A 92 1.75 5.07 9.81
C VAL A 92 3.25 5.39 9.83
N VAL A 93 3.60 6.69 9.86
CA VAL A 93 4.99 7.16 9.96
C VAL A 93 5.62 6.78 11.29
N GLU A 94 4.90 6.97 12.40
CA GLU A 94 5.34 6.56 13.73
C GLU A 94 5.57 5.04 13.81
N GLU A 95 4.69 4.26 13.20
CA GLU A 95 4.89 2.80 13.14
C GLU A 95 6.09 2.44 12.27
N LEU A 96 6.31 3.13 11.14
CA LEU A 96 7.49 2.94 10.29
C LEU A 96 8.79 3.19 11.06
N LYS A 97 8.86 4.28 11.86
CA LYS A 97 10.04 4.64 12.66
C LYS A 97 10.52 3.51 13.57
N LYS A 98 9.59 2.70 14.10
CA LYS A 98 9.91 1.56 14.98
C LYS A 98 10.68 0.45 14.28
N TYR A 99 10.58 0.36 12.96
CA TYR A 99 11.29 -0.63 12.14
C TYR A 99 12.58 -0.09 11.50
N LEU A 100 12.79 1.22 11.54
CA LEU A 100 13.98 1.89 11.02
C LEU A 100 14.97 2.31 12.12
N SER A 101 14.50 2.42 13.37
CA SER A 101 15.34 2.57 14.57
C SER A 101 16.07 1.28 14.90
#